data_AF-A0A536V1Y5-F1
#
_entry.id   AF-A0A536V1Y5-F1
#
_cell.length_a   1.000
_cell.length_b   1.000
_cell.length_c   1.000
_cell.angle_alpha   90.00
_cell.angle_beta   90.00
_cell.angle_gamma   90.00
#
_symmetry.space_group_name_H-M   'P 1'
#
loop_
_entity.id
_entity.type
_entity.pdbx_description
1 polymer ?
#
loop_
_entity_poly.entity_id
_entity_poly.type
_entity_poly.pdbx_seq_one_letter_code
_entity_poly.pdbx_strand_id
1 'polypeptide(L)' 'KEATGKPGIRLHGDLASWFDDRHLVAHVSVSDESDYAAAFVVVETKNNP' A
#
# COMPACT_ATOMS: atom_id res chain seq x y z
N LYS A 1 -7.86 -5.36 13.92
CA LYS A 1 -7.45 -4.07 14.54
C LYS A 1 -5.98 -3.92 14.22
N GLU A 2 -5.62 -3.01 13.31
CA GLU A 2 -4.21 -2.80 12.97
C GLU A 2 -3.48 -2.16 14.17
N ALA A 3 -2.19 -2.46 14.35
CA ALA A 3 -1.40 -1.83 15.40
C ALA A 3 -1.35 -0.31 15.16
N THR A 4 -1.61 0.47 16.20
CA THR A 4 -1.56 1.94 16.14
C THR A 4 -0.19 2.38 15.66
N GLY A 5 -0.13 2.96 14.46
CA GLY A 5 1.11 3.43 13.83
C GLY A 5 1.56 2.65 12.59
N LYS A 6 0.92 1.51 12.25
CA LYS A 6 1.20 0.83 10.97
C LYS A 6 0.67 1.69 9.80
N PRO A 7 1.51 2.07 8.82
CA PRO A 7 1.06 2.81 7.65
C PRO A 7 0.25 1.91 6.71
N GLY A 8 -0.71 2.49 6.00
CA GLY A 8 -1.60 1.80 5.06
C GLY A 8 -1.96 2.67 3.86
N ILE A 9 -2.26 2.01 2.73
CA ILE A 9 -2.67 2.68 1.49
C ILE A 9 -4.19 2.58 1.33
N ARG A 10 -4.85 3.72 1.13
CA ARG A 10 -6.26 3.80 0.72
C ARG A 10 -6.35 4.38 -0.69
N LEU A 11 -6.93 3.61 -1.60
CA LEU A 11 -7.11 4.01 -2.99
C LEU A 11 -8.51 4.59 -3.22
N HIS A 12 -8.61 5.48 -4.20
CA HIS A 12 -9.84 6.16 -4.59
C HIS A 12 -9.96 6.23 -6.12
N GLY A 13 -11.20 6.36 -6.60
CA GLY A 13 -11.51 6.55 -8.03
C GLY A 13 -10.93 5.44 -8.92
N ASP A 14 -10.47 5.83 -10.11
CA ASP A 14 -10.02 4.91 -11.15
C ASP A 14 -8.85 4.02 -10.71
N LEU A 15 -7.98 4.50 -9.82
CA LEU A 15 -6.88 3.69 -9.29
C LEU A 15 -7.38 2.58 -8.36
N ALA A 16 -8.44 2.84 -7.59
CA ALA A 16 -9.06 1.81 -6.77
C ALA A 16 -9.71 0.73 -7.65
N SER A 17 -10.46 1.13 -8.68
CA SER A 17 -11.07 0.20 -9.64
C SER A 17 -10.02 -0.65 -10.36
N TRP A 18 -8.92 -0.02 -10.81
CA TRP A 18 -7.82 -0.73 -11.46
C TRP A 18 -7.12 -1.75 -10.54
N PHE A 19 -6.99 -1.45 -9.25
CA PHE A 19 -6.45 -2.39 -8.26
C PHE A 19 -7.43 -3.56 -8.03
N ASP A 20 -8.73 -3.27 -7.95
CA ASP A 20 -9.77 -4.27 -7.70
C ASP A 20 -9.90 -5.26 -8.86
N ASP A 21 -9.98 -4.78 -10.10
CA ASP A 21 -10.06 -5.60 -11.32
C ASP A 21 -8.89 -6.60 -11.44
N ARG A 22 -7.74 -6.22 -10.90
CA ARG A 22 -6.48 -6.98 -10.96
C ARG A 22 -6.16 -7.70 -9.66
N HIS A 23 -7.05 -7.64 -8.67
CA HIS A 23 -6.91 -8.27 -7.36
C HIS A 23 -5.61 -7.87 -6.65
N LEU A 24 -5.21 -6.60 -6.77
CA LEU A 24 -3.96 -6.07 -6.25
C LEU A 24 -4.08 -5.58 -4.80
N VAL A 25 -3.01 -5.74 -4.05
CA VAL A 25 -2.82 -5.17 -2.69
C VAL A 25 -1.49 -4.45 -2.64
N ALA A 26 -1.51 -3.26 -2.04
CA ALA A 26 -0.29 -2.50 -1.79
C ALA A 26 0.07 -2.54 -0.30
N HIS A 27 1.35 -2.75 -0.03
CA HIS A 27 1.95 -2.65 1.30
C HIS A 27 2.96 -1.51 1.28
N VAL A 28 2.88 -0.62 2.26
CA VAL A 28 3.78 0.53 2.37
C VAL A 28 4.62 0.43 3.63
N SER A 29 5.89 0.73 3.48
CA SER A 29 6.81 1.04 4.58
C SER A 29 7.32 2.46 4.38
N VAL A 30 7.40 3.23 5.47
CA VAL A 30 7.87 4.62 5.45
C VAL A 30 9.02 4.74 6.44
N SER A 31 10.09 5.39 6.02
CA SER A 31 11.27 5.70 6.84
C SER A 31 11.51 7.21 6.82
N ASP A 32 11.89 7.75 7.98
CA ASP A 32 12.38 9.11 8.14
C ASP A 32 13.92 9.06 8.10
N GLU A 33 14.51 9.71 7.10
CA GLU A 33 15.95 9.92 6.98
C GLU A 33 16.23 11.41 7.23
N SER A 34 17.42 11.75 7.76
CA SER A 34 17.74 13.08 8.29
C SER A 34 17.22 14.27 7.47
N ASP A 35 17.35 14.20 6.14
CA ASP A 35 16.98 15.28 5.23
C ASP A 35 15.76 14.94 4.35
N TYR A 36 15.22 13.72 4.41
CA TYR A 36 14.11 13.29 3.56
C TYR A 36 13.34 12.09 4.14
N ALA A 37 12.05 12.00 3.83
CA ALA A 37 11.29 10.77 4.05
C ALA A 37 11.32 9.88 2.80
N ALA A 38 11.45 8.57 3.00
CA ALA A 38 11.37 7.57 1.96
C ALA A 38 10.14 6.67 2.17
N ALA A 39 9.50 6.28 1.08
CA ALA A 39 8.43 5.29 1.08
C ALA A 39 8.75 4.16 0.10
N PHE A 40 8.64 2.92 0.56
CA PHE A 40 8.76 1.73 -0.26
C PHE A 40 7.40 1.04 -0.35
N VAL A 41 6.92 0.79 -1.57
CA VAL A 41 5.62 0.18 -1.83
C VAL A 41 5.79 -1.11 -2.62
N VAL A 42 5.29 -2.22 -2.05
CA VAL A 42 5.18 -3.49 -2.74
C VAL A 42 3.73 -3.68 -3.15
N VAL A 43 3.51 -3.96 -4.44
CA VAL A 43 2.19 -4.33 -4.96
C VAL A 43 2.23 -5.79 -5.36
N GLU A 44 1.33 -6.57 -4.79
CA GLU A 44 1.18 -7.99 -5.09
C GLU A 44 -0.26 -8.29 -5.53
N THR A 45 -0.44 -9.33 -6.33
CA THR A 45 -1.76 -9.91 -6.53
C THR A 45 -2.10 -10.73 -5.30
N LYS A 46 -3.30 -10.59 -4.74
CA LYS A 46 -3.80 -11.56 -3.77
C LYS A 46 -3.77 -12.91 -4.43
N ASN A 47 -2.93 -13.81 -3.91
CA ASN A 47 -2.91 -15.19 -4.39
C ASN A 47 -4.30 -15.76 -4.12
N ASN A 48 -5.09 -15.94 -5.18
CA ASN A 48 -6.34 -16.65 -5.06
C ASN A 48 -5.97 -18.14 -4.92
N PRO A 49 -6.26 -18.81 -3.79
CA PRO A 49 -6.16 -20.27 -3.74
C PRO A 49 -7.12 -20.91 -4.77
#